data_AF-A0A8S3WRF5-F1
#
_entry.id   AF-A0A8S3WRF5-F1
#
_cell.length_a   1.000
_cell.length_b   1.000
_cell.length_c   1.000
_cell.angle_alpha   90.00
_cell.angle_beta   90.00
_cell.angle_gamma   90.00
#
_symmetry.space_group_name_H-M   'P 1'
#
loop_
_entity.id
_entity.type
_entity.pdbx_description
1 polymer ?
#
loop_
_entity_poly.entity_id
_entity_poly.type
_entity_poly.pdbx_seq_one_letter_code
_entity_poly.pdbx_strand_id
1 'polypeptide(L)'
;MQVSCEKSDLEYFRRIGKRGEKSVPIVITLTTMSKKIELFKNRRNLEKSLYYSIEDFTPKTLKTRKLLIPELKQKIEQGERAILKYDKIVILKKKREQTNITYQHDNKRNLSTSPEEQTPLEDTNKFTKQLPKRNKVNMYQYIKKLSRDNASMSHNKNNCE
;
A
#
# COMPACT_ATOMS: atom_id res chain seq x y z
N MET A 1 5.74 20.90 -6.08
CA MET A 1 5.57 19.86 -5.04
C MET A 1 4.14 19.98 -4.54
N GLN A 2 3.31 18.94 -4.66
CA GLN A 2 1.87 19.00 -4.33
C GLN A 2 1.56 18.38 -2.95
N VAL A 3 2.56 18.36 -2.07
CA VAL A 3 2.42 17.85 -0.70
C VAL A 3 2.38 19.06 0.22
N SER A 4 1.27 19.26 0.92
CA SER A 4 1.18 20.28 1.98
C SER A 4 2.09 19.84 3.13
N CYS A 5 2.97 20.70 3.62
CA CYS A 5 3.77 20.44 4.81
C CYS A 5 3.70 21.66 5.74
N GLU A 6 3.32 21.42 6.98
CA GLU A 6 3.29 22.45 8.02
C GLU A 6 4.52 22.36 8.92
N LYS A 7 4.76 23.40 9.73
CA LYS A 7 5.87 23.40 10.69
C LYS A 7 5.74 22.27 11.72
N SER A 8 4.52 21.88 12.07
CA SER A 8 4.17 20.77 12.96
C SER A 8 4.58 19.39 12.42
N ASP A 9 4.71 19.25 11.10
CA ASP A 9 5.17 18.00 10.45
C ASP A 9 6.68 17.79 10.58
N LEU A 10 7.42 18.84 10.94
CA LEU A 10 8.87 18.84 11.09
C LEU A 10 9.22 18.72 12.57
N GLU A 11 9.91 17.65 12.93
CA GLU A 11 10.40 17.46 14.29
C GLU A 11 11.75 18.17 14.48
N TYR A 12 12.65 18.00 13.51
CA TYR A 12 13.98 18.57 13.58
C TYR A 12 14.59 18.72 12.19
N PHE A 13 15.49 19.68 12.01
CA PHE A 13 16.31 19.76 10.80
C PHE A 13 17.70 20.30 11.13
N ARG A 14 18.71 19.83 10.40
CA ARG A 14 20.09 20.33 10.50
C ARG A 14 20.79 20.27 9.16
N ARG A 15 21.79 21.13 8.97
CA ARG A 15 22.75 21.04 7.86
C ARG A 15 23.87 20.07 8.25
N ILE A 16 24.28 19.20 7.32
CA ILE A 16 25.40 18.27 7.53
C ILE A 16 26.59 18.69 6.68
N GLY A 17 27.66 19.16 7.34
CA GLY A 17 28.90 19.55 6.68
C GLY A 17 29.37 20.94 7.06
N LYS A 18 30.54 21.34 6.56
CA LYS A 18 31.10 22.67 6.76
C LYS A 18 30.52 23.65 5.74
N ARG A 19 30.38 24.91 6.14
CA ARG A 19 30.01 26.00 5.24
C ARG A 19 31.18 26.25 4.27
N GLY A 20 30.92 26.15 2.97
CA GLY A 20 31.90 26.38 1.90
C GLY A 20 31.20 26.73 0.60
N GLU A 21 31.91 26.64 -0.53
CA GLU A 21 31.37 26.95 -1.87
C GLU A 21 30.26 25.98 -2.31
N LYS A 22 30.29 24.74 -1.84
CA LYS A 22 29.30 23.71 -2.22
C LYS A 22 28.07 23.77 -1.33
N SER A 23 26.90 23.52 -1.92
CA SER A 23 25.64 23.41 -1.18
C SER A 23 25.70 22.25 -0.18
N VAL A 24 25.39 22.58 1.08
CA VAL A 24 25.43 21.63 2.20
C VAL A 24 24.08 20.92 2.29
N PRO A 25 24.02 19.57 2.39
CA PRO A 25 22.77 18.84 2.50
C PRO A 25 22.05 19.17 3.82
N ILE A 26 20.73 19.19 3.75
CA ILE A 26 19.85 19.37 4.91
C ILE A 26 19.23 18.01 5.24
N VAL A 27 19.44 17.55 6.47
CA VAL A 27 18.75 16.38 7.01
C VAL A 27 17.54 16.87 7.80
N ILE A 28 16.40 16.28 7.47
CA ILE A 28 15.10 16.62 8.02
C ILE A 28 14.54 15.37 8.71
N THR A 29 14.15 15.53 9.96
CA THR A 29 13.37 14.56 10.74
C THR A 29 11.91 15.01 10.68
N LEU A 30 11.04 14.11 10.21
CA LEU A 30 9.62 14.34 10.13
C LEU A 30 8.93 13.69 11.33
N THR A 31 7.91 14.35 11.87
CA THR A 31 7.12 13.87 13.00
C THR A 31 6.43 12.54 12.70
N THR A 32 6.00 12.32 11.44
CA THR A 32 5.32 11.09 11.03
C THR A 32 5.94 10.42 9.81
N MET A 33 6.00 9.09 9.84
CA MET A 33 6.46 8.27 8.71
C MET A 33 5.51 8.38 7.51
N SER A 34 4.21 8.52 7.73
CA SER A 34 3.24 8.72 6.64
C SER A 34 3.61 9.91 5.77
N LYS A 35 4.04 11.02 6.38
CA LYS A 35 4.52 12.22 5.67
C LYS A 35 5.77 11.94 4.86
N LYS A 36 6.73 11.22 5.43
CA LYS A 36 7.95 10.77 4.72
C LYS A 36 7.58 9.97 3.47
N ILE A 37 6.68 8.99 3.59
CA ILE A 37 6.23 8.17 2.46
C ILE A 37 5.58 9.04 1.38
N GLU A 38 4.70 9.96 1.77
CA GLU A 38 4.00 10.86 0.85
C GLU A 38 4.98 11.75 0.05
N LEU A 39 5.99 12.30 0.72
CA LEU A 39 7.06 13.08 0.08
C LEU A 39 7.85 12.23 -0.91
N PHE A 40 8.27 11.02 -0.54
CA PHE A 40 9.04 10.14 -1.43
C PHE A 40 8.21 9.59 -2.60
N LYS A 41 6.89 9.45 -2.47
CA LYS A 41 5.99 9.12 -3.59
C LYS A 41 5.94 10.24 -4.63
N ASN A 42 5.92 11.49 -4.17
CA ASN A 42 5.82 12.68 -5.01
C ASN A 42 7.18 13.27 -5.45
N ARG A 43 8.30 12.64 -5.06
CA ARG A 43 9.66 13.17 -5.31
C ARG A 43 9.99 13.39 -6.78
N ARG A 44 9.36 12.66 -7.71
CA ARG A 44 9.57 12.85 -9.16
C ARG A 44 9.22 14.26 -9.62
N ASN A 45 8.32 14.93 -8.91
CA ASN A 45 7.96 16.32 -9.18
C ASN A 45 9.11 17.30 -8.91
N LEU A 46 10.17 16.86 -8.21
CA LEU A 46 11.39 17.65 -7.95
C LEU A 46 12.45 17.48 -9.04
N GLU A 47 12.29 16.53 -9.99
CA GLU A 47 13.29 16.27 -11.04
C GLU A 47 13.49 17.47 -11.97
N LYS A 48 12.49 18.35 -12.09
CA LYS A 48 12.59 19.62 -12.84
C LYS A 48 13.29 20.74 -12.07
N SER A 49 13.57 20.52 -10.79
CA SER A 49 14.20 21.50 -9.91
C SER A 49 15.67 21.18 -9.69
N LEU A 50 16.44 22.15 -9.18
CA LEU A 50 17.84 21.95 -8.79
C LEU A 50 18.02 21.10 -7.52
N TYR A 51 16.92 20.73 -6.86
CA TYR A 51 16.93 20.01 -5.59
C TYR A 51 16.63 18.53 -5.81
N TYR A 52 17.35 17.69 -5.08
CA TYR A 52 17.09 16.25 -5.03
C TYR A 52 16.87 15.80 -3.59
N SER A 53 16.11 14.73 -3.41
CA SER A 53 15.84 14.12 -2.11
C SER A 53 16.27 12.66 -2.10
N ILE A 54 16.97 12.25 -1.05
CA ILE A 54 17.43 10.88 -0.85
C ILE A 54 17.03 10.45 0.55
N GLU A 55 16.71 9.17 0.72
CA GLU A 55 16.53 8.58 2.04
C GLU A 55 17.87 8.49 2.79
N ASP A 56 17.85 8.87 4.06
CA ASP A 56 18.98 8.64 4.95
C ASP A 56 19.04 7.16 5.34
N PHE A 57 20.18 6.52 5.11
CA PHE A 57 20.39 5.09 5.32
C PHE A 57 21.59 4.85 6.23
N THR A 58 21.54 3.77 7.00
CA THR A 58 22.67 3.36 7.83
C THR A 58 23.90 3.02 6.97
N PRO A 59 25.13 3.14 7.51
CA PRO A 59 26.35 2.79 6.79
C PRO A 59 26.36 1.34 6.27
N LYS A 60 25.78 0.41 7.01
CA LYS A 60 25.63 -0.99 6.61
C LYS A 60 24.76 -1.11 5.35
N THR A 61 23.58 -0.48 5.36
CA THR A 61 22.67 -0.45 4.22
C THR A 61 23.33 0.18 3.00
N LEU A 62 24.08 1.28 3.16
CA LEU A 62 24.79 1.93 2.05
C LEU A 62 25.83 1.01 1.39
N LYS A 63 26.57 0.23 2.18
CA LYS A 63 27.52 -0.77 1.66
C LYS A 63 26.80 -1.84 0.84
N THR A 64 25.74 -2.44 1.38
CA THR A 64 24.94 -3.45 0.67
C THR A 64 24.37 -2.89 -0.64
N ARG A 65 23.85 -1.65 -0.63
CA ARG A 65 23.33 -0.99 -1.82
C ARG A 65 24.39 -0.83 -2.91
N LYS A 66 25.62 -0.44 -2.55
CA LYS A 66 26.73 -0.32 -3.52
C LYS A 66 27.00 -1.64 -4.25
N LEU A 67 26.93 -2.76 -3.53
CA LEU A 67 27.11 -4.10 -4.08
C LEU A 67 25.96 -4.53 -5.01
N LEU A 68 24.73 -4.09 -4.73
CA LEU A 68 23.53 -4.45 -5.52
C LEU A 68 23.33 -3.59 -6.79
N ILE A 69 23.95 -2.43 -6.89
CA ILE A 69 23.86 -1.57 -8.09
C ILE A 69 24.27 -2.28 -9.39
N PRO A 70 25.41 -3.03 -9.47
CA PRO A 70 25.77 -3.73 -10.70
C PRO A 70 24.75 -4.81 -11.09
N GLU A 71 24.29 -5.62 -10.14
CA GLU A 71 23.27 -6.64 -10.37
C GLU A 71 21.94 -6.02 -10.85
N LEU A 72 21.57 -4.86 -10.27
CA LEU A 72 20.38 -4.12 -10.69
C LEU A 72 20.50 -3.65 -12.15
N LYS A 73 21.67 -3.15 -12.58
CA LYS A 73 21.89 -2.71 -13.96
C LYS A 73 21.74 -3.88 -14.94
N GLN A 74 22.33 -5.03 -14.63
CA GLN A 74 22.21 -6.24 -15.46
C GLN A 74 20.74 -6.66 -15.64
N LYS A 75 19.93 -6.67 -14.57
CA LYS A 75 18.50 -7.00 -14.67
C LYS A 75 17.73 -5.99 -15.52
N ILE A 76 18.06 -4.71 -15.43
CA ILE A 76 17.44 -3.66 -16.26
C ILE A 76 17.83 -3.84 -17.74
N GLU A 77 19.11 -4.15 -18.02
CA GLU A 77 19.62 -4.44 -19.37
C GLU A 77 18.98 -5.69 -19.98
N GLN A 78 18.67 -6.70 -19.16
CA GLN A 78 17.89 -7.89 -19.55
C GLN A 78 16.40 -7.57 -19.83
N GLY A 79 15.95 -6.34 -19.61
CA GLY A 79 14.57 -5.90 -19.83
C GLY A 79 13.64 -6.14 -18.63
N GLU A 80 14.17 -6.55 -17.47
CA GLU A 80 13.36 -6.65 -16.25
C GLU A 80 13.10 -5.26 -15.64
N ARG A 81 11.89 -5.06 -15.13
CA ARG A 81 11.53 -3.85 -14.37
C ARG A 81 11.99 -3.98 -12.92
N ALA A 82 13.29 -3.86 -12.67
CA ALA A 82 13.86 -3.96 -11.33
C ALA A 82 14.09 -2.59 -10.67
N ILE A 83 13.90 -2.51 -9.35
CA ILE A 83 14.20 -1.32 -8.54
C ILE A 83 14.93 -1.70 -7.25
N LEU A 84 15.79 -0.80 -6.75
CA LEU A 84 16.44 -0.98 -5.45
C LEU A 84 15.62 -0.33 -4.33
N LYS A 85 15.06 -1.13 -3.43
CA LYS A 85 14.34 -0.68 -2.23
C LYS A 85 15.11 -1.08 -0.97
N TYR A 86 15.46 -0.10 -0.14
CA TYR A 86 16.29 -0.30 1.05
C TYR A 86 17.58 -1.07 0.72
N ASP A 87 17.73 -2.32 1.15
CA ASP A 87 18.88 -3.20 0.90
C ASP A 87 18.57 -4.37 -0.06
N LYS A 88 17.52 -4.27 -0.88
CA LYS A 88 17.06 -5.37 -1.76
C LYS A 88 16.68 -4.88 -3.15
N ILE A 89 16.90 -5.74 -4.15
CA ILE A 89 16.36 -5.58 -5.50
C ILE A 89 14.94 -6.15 -5.53
N VAL A 90 14.00 -5.37 -6.02
CA VAL A 90 12.59 -5.75 -6.16
C VAL A 90 12.21 -5.71 -7.64
N ILE A 91 11.77 -6.86 -8.17
CA ILE A 91 11.28 -6.99 -9.53
C ILE A 91 9.80 -6.61 -9.55
N LEU A 92 9.45 -5.55 -10.28
CA LEU A 92 8.09 -5.07 -10.45
C LEU A 92 7.42 -5.93 -11.51
N LYS A 93 6.44 -6.75 -11.10
CA LYS A 93 5.55 -7.43 -12.05
C LYS A 93 4.84 -6.36 -12.89
N LYS A 94 4.77 -6.56 -14.20
CA LYS A 94 3.90 -5.75 -15.07
C LYS A 94 2.49 -5.83 -14.47
N LYS A 95 1.81 -4.68 -14.31
CA LYS A 95 0.36 -4.72 -14.04
C LYS A 95 -0.20 -5.57 -15.17
N ARG A 96 -0.81 -6.71 -14.84
CA ARG A 96 -1.63 -7.42 -15.81
C ARG A 96 -2.59 -6.36 -16.34
N GLU A 97 -2.58 -6.14 -17.65
CA GLU A 97 -3.69 -5.45 -18.28
C GLU A 97 -4.95 -6.11 -17.71
N GLN A 98 -5.86 -5.30 -17.19
CA GLN A 98 -7.16 -5.80 -16.74
C GLN A 98 -7.92 -6.23 -18.00
N THR A 99 -7.49 -7.32 -18.63
CA THR A 99 -8.41 -8.21 -19.31
C THR A 99 -9.37 -8.67 -18.22
N ASN A 100 -10.65 -8.71 -18.55
CA ASN A 100 -11.78 -8.89 -17.64
C ASN A 100 -11.65 -10.17 -16.78
N ILE A 101 -10.85 -10.13 -15.72
CA ILE A 101 -10.74 -11.21 -14.75
C ILE A 101 -11.73 -10.86 -13.65
N THR A 102 -12.88 -11.51 -13.72
CA THR A 102 -13.85 -11.65 -12.63
C THR A 102 -13.09 -11.78 -11.31
N TYR A 103 -13.36 -10.88 -10.36
CA TYR A 103 -12.73 -10.84 -9.04
C TYR A 103 -12.92 -12.16 -8.29
N GLN A 104 -12.09 -13.16 -8.55
CA GLN A 104 -11.92 -14.30 -7.67
C GLN A 104 -11.04 -13.81 -6.53
N HIS A 105 -11.71 -13.50 -5.42
CA HIS A 105 -11.08 -13.21 -4.14
C HIS A 105 -10.35 -14.48 -3.66
N ASP A 106 -9.10 -14.69 -4.11
CA ASP A 106 -8.24 -15.80 -3.69
C ASP A 106 -7.65 -15.60 -2.28
N ASN A 107 -8.36 -14.88 -1.40
CA ASN A 107 -8.02 -14.75 0.01
C ASN A 107 -8.90 -15.65 0.89
N LYS A 108 -9.23 -16.85 0.41
CA LYS A 108 -9.76 -17.91 1.27
C LYS A 108 -8.61 -18.82 1.64
N ARG A 109 -8.22 -18.79 2.91
CA ARG A 109 -7.32 -19.80 3.49
C ARG A 109 -7.97 -21.16 3.26
N ASN A 110 -7.30 -22.06 2.54
CA ASN A 110 -7.71 -23.45 2.53
C ASN A 110 -7.48 -24.00 3.95
N LEU A 111 -8.51 -24.57 4.58
CA LEU A 111 -8.33 -25.27 5.85
C LEU A 111 -7.40 -26.46 5.60
N SER A 112 -6.37 -26.63 6.44
CA SER A 112 -5.57 -27.84 6.40
C SER A 112 -6.44 -29.01 6.81
N THR A 113 -6.53 -30.04 5.97
CA THR A 113 -7.06 -31.34 6.37
C THR A 113 -6.05 -31.95 7.33
N SER A 114 -6.42 -32.00 8.61
CA SER A 114 -5.74 -32.84 9.60
C SER A 114 -5.87 -34.30 9.17
N PRO A 115 -4.88 -35.18 9.41
CA PRO A 115 -5.02 -36.59 9.05
C PRO A 115 -6.17 -37.22 9.84
N GLU A 116 -7.10 -37.88 9.16
CA GLU A 116 -8.11 -38.73 9.78
C GLU A 116 -7.45 -40.05 10.19
N GLU A 117 -7.45 -40.35 11.49
CA GLU A 117 -7.19 -41.71 11.96
C GLU A 117 -8.36 -42.60 11.53
N GLN A 118 -8.06 -43.64 10.77
CA GLN A 118 -9.03 -44.64 10.32
C GLN A 118 -9.48 -45.46 11.53
N THR A 119 -10.70 -45.22 12.00
CA THR A 119 -11.42 -46.20 12.83
C THR A 119 -12.53 -46.84 12.01
N PRO A 120 -12.77 -48.16 12.13
CA PRO A 120 -13.64 -48.88 11.21
C PRO A 120 -15.12 -48.49 11.39
N LEU A 121 -15.77 -48.40 10.25
CA LEU A 121 -17.19 -48.19 9.97
C LEU A 121 -18.14 -48.91 10.95
N GLU A 122 -19.06 -48.16 11.56
CA GLU A 122 -20.43 -48.63 11.78
C GLU A 122 -21.44 -47.55 11.38
N ASP A 123 -22.38 -47.99 10.54
CA ASP A 123 -23.51 -47.24 10.02
C ASP A 123 -24.40 -46.69 11.13
N THR A 124 -24.61 -45.37 11.17
CA THR A 124 -25.97 -44.81 11.33
C THR A 124 -26.03 -43.37 10.82
N ASN A 125 -26.91 -43.17 9.83
CA ASN A 125 -27.38 -41.89 9.35
C ASN A 125 -27.65 -40.88 10.46
N LYS A 126 -26.96 -39.72 10.44
CA LYS A 126 -27.38 -38.46 11.07
C LYS A 126 -26.57 -37.27 10.54
N PHE A 127 -26.77 -36.91 9.27
CA PHE A 127 -26.50 -35.53 8.85
C PHE A 127 -27.54 -34.61 9.51
N THR A 128 -27.22 -34.04 10.66
CA THR A 128 -28.00 -32.93 11.21
C THR A 128 -27.80 -31.73 10.29
N LYS A 129 -28.76 -31.51 9.38
CA LYS A 129 -28.86 -30.29 8.57
C LYS A 129 -28.91 -29.10 9.53
N GLN A 130 -27.90 -28.25 9.49
CA GLN A 130 -27.91 -26.99 10.23
C GLN A 130 -29.16 -26.18 9.82
N LEU A 131 -29.85 -25.60 10.81
CA LEU A 131 -31.00 -24.73 10.59
C LEU A 131 -30.59 -23.56 9.67
N PRO A 132 -31.37 -23.22 8.63
CA PRO A 132 -31.06 -22.08 7.79
C PRO A 132 -31.17 -20.81 8.64
N LYS A 133 -30.04 -20.10 8.82
CA LYS A 133 -30.03 -18.76 9.42
C LYS A 133 -31.00 -17.85 8.65
N ARG A 134 -32.18 -17.63 9.24
CA ARG A 134 -33.10 -16.56 8.84
C ARG A 134 -32.43 -15.24 9.20
N ASN A 135 -31.73 -14.66 8.22
CA ASN A 135 -31.46 -13.23 8.04
C ASN A 135 -30.33 -13.06 7.01
N LYS A 136 -30.54 -13.56 5.78
CA LYS A 136 -29.77 -13.06 4.63
C LYS A 136 -30.46 -11.80 4.12
N VAL A 137 -30.35 -10.71 4.86
CA VAL A 137 -30.68 -9.40 4.30
C VAL A 137 -29.61 -9.10 3.27
N ASN A 138 -30.01 -8.91 2.01
CA ASN A 138 -29.08 -8.53 0.95
C ASN A 138 -28.60 -7.10 1.23
N MET A 139 -27.43 -6.99 1.86
CA MET A 139 -26.86 -5.72 2.34
C MET A 139 -26.76 -4.66 1.21
N TYR A 140 -26.52 -5.10 -0.03
CA TYR A 140 -26.48 -4.21 -1.19
C TYR A 140 -27.82 -3.48 -1.40
N GLN A 141 -28.95 -4.18 -1.23
CA GLN A 141 -30.28 -3.57 -1.36
C GLN A 141 -30.56 -2.59 -0.21
N TYR A 142 -30.06 -2.87 0.99
CA TYR A 142 -30.21 -1.98 2.14
C TYR A 142 -29.43 -0.67 1.97
N ILE A 143 -28.16 -0.74 1.56
CA ILE A 143 -27.34 0.45 1.29
C ILE A 143 -27.93 1.28 0.15
N LYS A 144 -28.39 0.62 -0.93
CA LYS A 144 -29.02 1.30 -2.07
C LYS A 144 -30.32 2.01 -1.69
N LYS A 145 -31.08 1.48 -0.72
CA LYS A 145 -32.27 2.12 -0.18
C LYS A 145 -31.91 3.37 0.63
N LEU A 146 -30.96 3.25 1.56
CA LEU A 146 -30.47 4.39 2.35
C LEU A 146 -29.96 5.54 1.49
N SER A 147 -29.26 5.25 0.38
CA SER A 147 -28.79 6.30 -0.53
C SER A 147 -29.93 7.03 -1.25
N ARG A 148 -31.05 6.36 -1.56
CA ARG A 148 -32.23 6.99 -2.18
C ARG A 148 -32.99 7.84 -1.17
N ASP A 149 -33.17 7.33 0.05
CA ASP A 149 -33.91 8.01 1.11
C ASP A 149 -33.19 9.34 1.48
N ASN A 150 -31.85 9.33 1.54
CA ASN A 150 -31.05 10.54 1.76
C ASN A 150 -31.14 11.57 0.60
N ALA A 151 -31.27 11.12 -0.65
CA ALA A 151 -31.43 12.01 -1.80
C ALA A 151 -32.83 12.66 -1.84
N SER A 152 -33.86 11.98 -1.31
CA SER A 152 -35.22 12.52 -1.23
C SER A 152 -35.40 13.64 -0.18
N MET A 153 -34.57 13.65 0.88
CA MET A 153 -34.60 14.70 1.91
C MET A 153 -33.90 16.00 1.50
N SER A 154 -32.99 15.97 0.51
CA SER A 154 -32.27 17.18 0.05
C SER A 154 -33.08 18.09 -0.87
N HIS A 155 -34.29 17.71 -1.29
CA HIS A 155 -35.14 18.54 -2.15
C HIS A 155 -36.27 19.28 -1.41
N ASN A 156 -36.39 19.14 -0.09
CA ASN A 156 -37.49 19.74 0.67
C ASN A 156 -37.06 20.79 1.72
N LYS A 157 -35.90 21.44 1.54
CA LYS A 157 -35.37 22.47 2.47
C LYS A 157 -35.43 23.91 1.95
N ASN A 158 -36.03 24.17 0.79
CA ASN A 158 -36.07 25.51 0.20
C ASN A 158 -37.50 26.04 0.00
N ASN A 159 -38.39 25.86 0.98
CA ASN A 159 -39.68 26.57 1.04
C ASN A 159 -40.15 26.64 2.49
N CYS A 160 -39.82 27.73 3.19
CA CYS A 160 -40.58 28.34 4.29
C CYS A 160 -39.79 29.58 4.76
N GLU A 161 -40.37 30.75 4.45
CA GLU A 161 -40.22 32.11 5.04
C GLU A 161 -38.82 32.69 5.32
#